data_AF-A0A933W6Y8-F1
#
_entry.id   AF-A0A933W6Y8-F1
#
_cell.length_a   1.000
_cell.length_b   1.000
_cell.length_c   1.000
_cell.angle_alpha   90.00
_cell.angle_beta   90.00
_cell.angle_gamma   90.00
#
_symmetry.space_group_name_H-M   'P 1'
#
loop_
_entity.id
_entity.type
_entity.pdbx_description
1 polymer ?
#
loop_
_entity_poly.entity_id
_entity_poly.type
_entity_poly.pdbx_seq_one_letter_code
_entity_poly.pdbx_strand_id
1 'polypeptide(L)'
;YINDKPVIVILLAFITLGFFAFLLLIANKGIRDRVNNFIKGGRLEWVRQKLKGISESIKRYRNHKEVLIRVTLLSFLVQMIGIFIFYLISKSLSFNVSLAYFFLFVPIITVISMAPVTFGGLGVREFLAIFLFHKVGLGTTEALSLSLLWFSISVIASIFGGVIFLFSKNPMVTVRKKAV
;
A
#
# COMPACT_ATOMS: atom_id res chain seq x y z
N TYR A 1 -24.35 -17.91 -3.22
CA TYR A 1 -23.70 -18.86 -4.15
C TYR A 1 -23.61 -18.17 -5.52
N ILE A 2 -22.38 -17.87 -5.96
CA ILE A 2 -21.90 -17.71 -7.35
C ILE A 2 -22.65 -16.70 -8.27
N ASN A 3 -22.20 -15.45 -8.33
CA ASN A 3 -22.20 -14.69 -9.60
C ASN A 3 -21.14 -13.57 -9.75
N ASP A 4 -20.12 -13.50 -8.88
CA ASP A 4 -19.10 -12.41 -8.91
C ASP A 4 -17.69 -12.86 -9.34
N LYS A 5 -17.53 -14.08 -9.87
CA LYS A 5 -16.31 -14.52 -10.56
C LYS A 5 -15.77 -13.49 -11.58
N PRO A 6 -16.60 -12.80 -12.40
CA PRO A 6 -16.07 -11.80 -13.34
C PRO A 6 -15.42 -10.60 -12.63
N VAL A 7 -15.94 -10.15 -11.49
CA VAL A 7 -15.35 -9.01 -10.75
C VAL A 7 -13.96 -9.36 -10.22
N ILE A 8 -13.80 -10.57 -9.67
CA ILE A 8 -12.51 -11.05 -9.17
C ILE A 8 -11.49 -11.17 -10.32
N VAL A 9 -11.92 -11.70 -11.48
CA VAL A 9 -11.07 -11.79 -12.67
C VAL A 9 -10.67 -10.40 -13.19
N ILE A 10 -11.59 -9.44 -13.19
CA ILE A 10 -11.30 -8.05 -13.58
C ILE A 10 -10.29 -7.41 -12.62
N LEU A 11 -10.45 -7.59 -11.30
CA LEU A 11 -9.49 -7.07 -10.30
C LEU A 11 -8.10 -7.69 -10.48
N LEU A 12 -8.03 -9.01 -10.70
CA LEU A 12 -6.77 -9.70 -10.99
C LEU A 12 -6.14 -9.22 -12.30
N ALA A 13 -6.93 -9.03 -13.35
CA ALA A 13 -6.45 -8.48 -14.62
C ALA A 13 -5.92 -7.05 -14.47
N PHE A 14 -6.59 -6.21 -13.67
CA PHE A 14 -6.17 -4.84 -13.42
C PHE A 14 -4.85 -4.78 -12.63
N ILE A 15 -4.69 -5.64 -11.61
CA ILE A 15 -3.45 -5.74 -10.84
C ILE A 15 -2.29 -6.24 -11.70
N THR A 16 -2.51 -7.29 -12.50
CA THR A 16 -1.48 -7.84 -13.39
C THR A 16 -1.08 -6.83 -14.46
N LEU A 17 -2.04 -6.14 -15.09
CA LEU A 17 -1.78 -5.04 -16.03
C LEU A 17 -1.04 -3.87 -15.38
N GLY A 18 -1.46 -3.45 -14.18
CA GLY A 18 -0.81 -2.37 -13.45
C GLY A 18 0.64 -2.71 -13.06
N PHE A 19 0.88 -3.94 -12.59
CA PHE A 19 2.21 -4.45 -12.30
C PHE A 19 3.09 -4.51 -13.55
N PHE A 20 2.54 -4.99 -14.67
CA PHE A 20 3.25 -5.06 -15.94
C PHE A 20 3.57 -3.67 -16.50
N ALA A 21 2.63 -2.73 -16.43
CA ALA A 21 2.85 -1.33 -16.82
C ALA A 21 3.91 -0.67 -15.94
N PHE A 22 3.90 -0.93 -14.63
CA PHE A 22 4.91 -0.46 -13.70
C PHE A 22 6.30 -1.03 -14.01
N LEU A 23 6.39 -2.34 -14.31
CA LEU A 23 7.62 -2.98 -14.75
C LEU A 23 8.13 -2.40 -16.08
N LEU A 24 7.25 -2.20 -17.06
CA LEU A 24 7.61 -1.61 -18.35
C LEU A 24 8.11 -0.18 -18.21
N LEU A 25 7.52 0.62 -17.31
CA LEU A 25 7.98 1.98 -17.01
C LEU A 25 9.37 2.00 -16.36
N ILE A 26 9.69 1.03 -15.50
CA ILE A 26 11.00 0.92 -14.86
C ILE A 26 12.06 0.36 -15.82
N ALA A 27 11.70 -0.67 -16.59
CA ALA A 27 12.63 -1.40 -17.46
C ALA A 27 12.95 -0.64 -18.75
N ASN A 28 11.97 0.05 -19.34
CA ASN A 28 12.13 0.64 -20.66
C ASN A 28 12.43 2.15 -20.58
N LYS A 29 13.71 2.50 -20.74
CA LYS A 29 14.18 3.90 -20.84
C LYS A 29 13.42 4.69 -21.92
N GLY A 30 13.02 4.04 -23.02
CA GLY A 30 12.28 4.68 -24.10
C GLY A 30 10.85 5.09 -23.73
N ILE A 31 10.15 4.29 -22.91
CA ILE A 31 8.82 4.66 -22.38
C ILE A 31 8.97 5.81 -21.39
N ARG A 32 9.98 5.73 -20.52
CA ARG A 32 10.30 6.81 -19.57
C ARG A 32 10.57 8.13 -20.29
N ASP A 33 11.33 8.11 -21.38
CA ASP A 33 11.65 9.31 -22.16
C ASP A 33 10.46 9.80 -23.00
N ARG A 34 9.61 8.90 -23.50
CA ARG A 34 8.39 9.25 -24.25
C ARG A 34 7.31 9.87 -23.34
N VAL A 35 7.12 9.34 -22.13
CA VAL A 35 6.30 9.97 -21.08
C VAL A 35 6.86 11.34 -20.68
N ASN A 36 8.18 11.44 -20.50
CA ASN A 36 8.83 12.71 -20.17
C ASN A 36 8.72 13.75 -21.31
N ASN A 37 8.68 13.31 -22.56
CA ASN A 37 8.45 14.17 -23.72
C ASN A 37 6.98 14.56 -23.89
N PHE A 38 6.02 13.71 -23.51
CA PHE A 38 4.59 14.04 -23.50
C PHE A 38 4.23 15.07 -22.42
N ILE A 39 4.97 15.05 -21.30
CA ILE A 39 4.81 15.99 -20.18
C ILE A 39 5.43 17.38 -20.48
N LYS A 40 6.18 17.55 -21.58
CA LYS A 40 6.77 18.85 -21.98
C LYS A 40 5.75 19.94 -22.35
N GLY A 41 4.45 19.64 -22.41
CA GLY A 41 3.43 20.50 -23.01
C GLY A 41 2.45 21.26 -22.09
N GLY A 42 2.48 21.14 -20.76
CA GLY A 42 1.61 22.00 -19.93
C GLY A 42 1.35 21.56 -18.48
N ARG A 43 1.24 22.56 -17.60
CA ARG A 43 0.75 22.56 -16.19
C ARG A 43 1.37 21.58 -15.17
N LEU A 44 2.30 20.71 -15.57
CA LEU A 44 2.86 19.63 -14.74
C LEU A 44 4.36 19.77 -14.39
N GLU A 45 4.90 21.00 -14.39
CA GLU A 45 6.29 21.30 -13.98
C GLU A 45 6.62 20.73 -12.57
N TRP A 46 5.64 20.67 -11.66
CA TRP A 46 5.77 20.09 -10.32
C TRP A 46 6.06 18.57 -10.35
N VAL A 47 5.51 17.84 -11.32
CA VAL A 47 5.76 16.41 -11.51
C VAL A 47 7.17 16.21 -12.05
N ARG A 48 7.62 17.08 -12.97
CA ARG A 48 8.98 17.05 -13.53
C ARG A 48 10.05 17.26 -12.45
N GLN A 49 9.85 18.22 -11.54
CA GLN A 49 10.78 18.44 -10.42
C GLN A 49 10.82 17.25 -9.44
N LYS A 50 9.65 16.66 -9.09
CA LYS A 50 9.61 15.43 -8.29
C LYS A 50 10.29 14.24 -8.98
N LEU A 51 10.06 14.04 -10.29
CA LEU A 51 10.68 12.96 -11.06
C LEU A 51 12.21 13.12 -11.18
N LYS A 52 12.70 14.36 -11.30
CA LYS A 52 14.13 14.66 -11.34
C LYS A 52 14.78 14.36 -9.97
N GLY A 53 14.14 14.77 -8.87
CA GLY A 53 14.55 14.45 -7.51
C GLY A 53 14.58 12.94 -7.24
N ILE A 54 13.54 12.21 -7.66
CA ILE A 54 13.49 10.74 -7.58
C ILE A 54 14.63 10.11 -8.40
N SER A 55 14.89 10.61 -9.62
CA SER A 55 15.95 10.08 -10.47
C SER A 55 17.36 10.33 -9.92
N GLU A 56 17.59 11.46 -9.25
CA GLU A 56 18.87 11.76 -8.60
C GLU A 56 19.05 10.94 -7.31
N SER A 57 18.00 10.76 -6.52
CA SER A 57 17.99 9.85 -5.37
C SER A 57 18.24 8.39 -5.78
N ILE A 58 17.63 7.92 -6.86
CA ILE A 58 17.87 6.57 -7.40
C ILE A 58 19.33 6.41 -7.89
N LYS A 59 19.89 7.43 -8.54
CA LYS A 59 21.31 7.41 -8.97
C LYS A 59 22.26 7.36 -7.78
N ARG A 60 21.93 7.98 -6.65
CA ARG A 60 22.73 7.97 -5.41
C ARG A 60 22.66 6.63 -4.67
N TYR A 61 21.54 5.91 -4.78
CA TYR A 61 21.34 4.57 -4.19
C TYR A 61 21.76 3.40 -5.10
N ARG A 62 22.06 3.66 -6.39
CA ARG A 62 22.40 2.63 -7.38
C ARG A 62 23.62 1.77 -7.03
N ASN A 63 24.53 2.28 -6.19
CA ASN A 63 25.73 1.57 -5.76
C ASN A 63 25.54 0.73 -4.48
N HIS A 64 24.38 0.78 -3.82
CA HIS A 64 24.09 0.00 -2.61
C HIS A 64 22.92 -0.97 -2.85
N LYS A 65 23.07 -1.89 -3.81
CA LYS A 65 22.04 -2.90 -4.16
C LYS A 65 21.58 -3.71 -2.94
N GLU A 66 22.48 -3.98 -2.00
CA GLU A 66 22.18 -4.71 -0.76
C GLU A 66 21.15 -3.96 0.12
N VAL A 67 21.29 -2.64 0.25
CA VAL A 67 20.35 -1.82 1.03
C VAL A 67 18.97 -1.80 0.36
N LEU A 68 18.93 -1.67 -0.97
CA LEU A 68 17.68 -1.74 -1.74
C LEU A 68 16.96 -3.08 -1.55
N ILE A 69 17.69 -4.19 -1.67
CA ILE A 69 17.11 -5.54 -1.47
C ILE A 69 16.59 -5.69 -0.03
N ARG A 70 17.37 -5.28 0.98
CA ARG A 70 16.95 -5.36 2.38
C ARG A 70 15.70 -4.54 2.65
N VAL A 71 15.62 -3.30 2.17
CA VAL A 71 14.44 -2.44 2.36
C VAL A 71 13.21 -3.01 1.64
N THR A 72 13.38 -3.55 0.44
CA THR A 72 12.29 -4.21 -0.30
C THR A 72 11.79 -5.45 0.44
N LEU A 73 12.70 -6.30 0.92
CA LEU A 73 12.34 -7.49 1.71
C LEU A 73 11.62 -7.11 3.00
N LEU A 74 12.11 -6.10 3.73
CA LEU A 74 11.44 -5.60 4.93
C LEU A 74 10.05 -5.06 4.62
N SER A 75 9.90 -4.30 3.54
CA SER A 75 8.60 -3.77 3.11
C SER A 75 7.62 -4.88 2.73
N PHE A 76 8.12 -5.92 2.05
CA PHE A 76 7.34 -7.10 1.71
C PHE A 76 6.90 -7.85 2.98
N LEU A 77 7.81 -8.06 3.94
CA LEU A 77 7.50 -8.68 5.22
C LEU A 77 6.42 -7.92 5.99
N VAL A 78 6.52 -6.59 6.05
CA VAL A 78 5.49 -5.74 6.70
C VAL A 78 4.13 -5.95 6.04
N GLN A 79 4.07 -5.99 4.70
CA GLN A 79 2.81 -6.26 4.01
C GLN A 79 2.26 -7.67 4.28
N MET A 80 3.13 -8.69 4.28
CA MET A 80 2.73 -10.06 4.60
C MET A 80 2.15 -10.15 6.02
N ILE A 81 2.81 -9.53 7.00
CA ILE A 81 2.33 -9.48 8.38
C ILE A 81 0.94 -8.82 8.43
N GLY A 82 0.74 -7.72 7.72
CA GLY A 82 -0.56 -7.05 7.63
C GLY A 82 -1.67 -7.98 7.10
N ILE A 83 -1.40 -8.71 6.02
CA ILE A 83 -2.33 -9.70 5.43
C ILE A 83 -2.65 -10.81 6.44
N PHE A 84 -1.63 -11.36 7.10
CA PHE A 84 -1.81 -12.44 8.08
C PHE A 84 -2.60 -11.99 9.31
N ILE A 85 -2.34 -10.79 9.84
CA ILE A 85 -3.15 -10.24 10.95
C ILE A 85 -4.61 -10.19 10.54
N PHE A 86 -4.90 -9.65 9.35
CA PHE A 86 -6.26 -9.55 8.84
C PHE A 86 -6.94 -10.93 8.68
N TYR A 87 -6.21 -11.91 8.16
CA TYR A 87 -6.67 -13.29 8.05
C TYR A 87 -6.93 -13.93 9.43
N LEU A 88 -6.03 -13.74 10.40
CA LEU A 88 -6.19 -14.29 11.75
C LEU A 88 -7.41 -13.71 12.46
N ILE A 89 -7.70 -12.41 12.28
CA ILE A 89 -8.94 -11.80 12.79
C ILE A 89 -10.16 -12.45 12.15
N SER A 90 -10.13 -12.69 10.84
CA SER A 90 -11.22 -13.38 10.14
C SER A 90 -11.43 -14.79 10.70
N LYS A 91 -10.35 -15.50 11.04
CA LYS A 91 -10.43 -16.83 11.66
C LYS A 91 -10.93 -16.77 13.10
N SER A 92 -10.56 -15.74 13.88
CA SER A 92 -11.10 -15.56 15.25
C SER A 92 -12.60 -15.26 15.26
N LEU A 93 -13.10 -14.62 14.20
CA LEU A 93 -14.54 -14.38 14.01
C LEU A 93 -15.27 -15.58 13.36
N SER A 94 -14.58 -16.71 13.17
CA SER A 94 -15.13 -17.91 12.53
C SER A 94 -15.65 -17.71 11.10
N PHE A 95 -15.13 -16.72 10.37
CA PHE A 95 -15.49 -16.51 8.97
C PHE A 95 -14.74 -17.48 8.05
N ASN A 96 -15.48 -18.08 7.11
CA ASN A 96 -14.95 -19.10 6.20
C ASN A 96 -14.51 -18.50 4.86
N VAL A 97 -13.43 -17.71 4.89
CA VAL A 97 -12.85 -17.04 3.72
C VAL A 97 -11.48 -17.63 3.41
N SER A 98 -11.24 -17.95 2.14
CA SER A 98 -9.93 -18.42 1.69
C SER A 98 -8.86 -17.34 1.84
N LEU A 99 -7.68 -17.76 2.30
CA LEU A 99 -6.51 -16.89 2.48
C LEU A 99 -6.17 -16.10 1.18
N ALA A 100 -6.41 -16.71 0.01
CA ALA A 100 -6.14 -16.08 -1.29
C ALA A 100 -6.87 -14.75 -1.49
N TYR A 101 -8.08 -14.59 -0.95
CA TYR A 101 -8.84 -13.34 -1.05
C TYR A 101 -8.22 -12.22 -0.23
N PHE A 102 -7.58 -12.53 0.90
CA PHE A 102 -6.89 -11.52 1.72
C PHE A 102 -5.65 -10.98 1.01
N PHE A 103 -4.91 -11.85 0.33
CA PHE A 103 -3.77 -11.44 -0.52
C PHE A 103 -4.16 -10.51 -1.65
N LEU A 104 -5.41 -10.58 -2.11
CA LEU A 104 -5.95 -9.69 -3.14
C LEU A 104 -6.50 -8.40 -2.53
N PHE A 105 -7.35 -8.51 -1.51
CA PHE A 105 -8.13 -7.40 -1.00
C PHE A 105 -7.33 -6.48 -0.08
N VAL A 106 -6.51 -7.03 0.82
CA VAL A 106 -5.78 -6.23 1.82
C VAL A 106 -4.83 -5.23 1.16
N PRO A 107 -3.99 -5.59 0.17
CA PRO A 107 -3.14 -4.61 -0.52
C PRO A 107 -3.95 -3.50 -1.20
N ILE A 108 -5.06 -3.84 -1.88
CA ILE A 108 -5.94 -2.86 -2.52
C ILE A 108 -6.50 -1.89 -1.48
N ILE A 109 -7.04 -2.42 -0.38
CA ILE A 109 -7.60 -1.63 0.72
C ILE A 109 -6.52 -0.70 1.26
N THR A 110 -5.32 -1.22 1.58
CA THR A 110 -4.22 -0.39 2.13
C THR A 110 -3.80 0.73 1.18
N VAL A 111 -3.63 0.46 -0.11
CA VAL A 111 -3.21 1.46 -1.10
C VAL A 111 -4.26 2.56 -1.25
N ILE A 112 -5.55 2.20 -1.32
CA ILE A 112 -6.61 3.20 -1.47
C ILE A 112 -6.80 3.98 -0.16
N SER A 113 -6.69 3.33 1.00
CA SER A 113 -6.77 3.99 2.31
C SER A 113 -5.61 4.94 2.59
N MET A 114 -4.47 4.80 1.90
CA MET A 114 -3.37 5.78 1.94
C MET A 114 -3.69 7.07 1.19
N ALA A 115 -4.73 7.08 0.35
CA ALA A 115 -5.18 8.32 -0.28
C ALA A 115 -5.69 9.28 0.81
N PRO A 116 -5.27 10.55 0.81
CA PRO A 116 -5.64 11.54 1.84
C PRO A 116 -7.07 12.06 1.61
N VAL A 117 -8.02 11.16 1.40
CA VAL A 117 -9.44 11.48 1.21
C VAL A 117 -10.12 11.66 2.57
N THR A 118 -9.67 10.91 3.59
CA THR A 118 -10.23 10.95 4.95
C THR A 118 -9.15 10.91 6.02
N PHE A 119 -9.49 11.30 7.26
CA PHE A 119 -8.60 11.24 8.41
C PHE A 119 -8.19 9.79 8.70
N GLY A 120 -6.93 9.44 8.43
CA GLY A 120 -6.37 8.11 8.69
C GLY A 120 -7.03 6.96 7.91
N GLY A 121 -7.70 7.25 6.80
CA GLY A 121 -8.41 6.24 6.00
C GLY A 121 -9.72 5.74 6.61
N LEU A 122 -10.20 6.35 7.69
CA LEU A 122 -11.50 6.06 8.31
C LEU A 122 -12.63 6.34 7.31
N GLY A 123 -13.57 5.41 7.16
CA GLY A 123 -14.64 5.42 6.17
C GLY A 123 -14.25 4.72 4.86
N VAL A 124 -13.11 5.09 4.26
CA VAL A 124 -12.65 4.50 2.98
C VAL A 124 -12.30 3.04 3.18
N ARG A 125 -11.54 2.73 4.23
CA ARG A 125 -11.14 1.35 4.54
C ARG A 125 -12.35 0.47 4.80
N GLU A 126 -13.26 0.94 5.66
CA GLU A 126 -14.45 0.17 6.07
C GLU A 126 -15.36 -0.07 4.87
N PHE A 127 -15.57 0.95 4.04
CA PHE A 127 -16.33 0.83 2.80
C PHE A 127 -15.70 -0.21 1.85
N LEU A 128 -14.39 -0.15 1.63
CA LEU A 128 -13.70 -1.09 0.74
C LEU A 128 -13.70 -2.51 1.30
N ALA A 129 -13.54 -2.67 2.61
CA ALA A 129 -13.65 -3.96 3.26
C ALA A 129 -15.05 -4.55 3.05
N ILE A 130 -16.11 -3.77 3.31
CA ILE A 130 -17.49 -4.19 3.01
C ILE A 130 -17.63 -4.55 1.53
N PHE A 131 -17.25 -3.65 0.63
CA PHE A 131 -17.41 -3.85 -0.81
C PHE A 131 -16.73 -5.12 -1.31
N LEU A 132 -15.47 -5.37 -0.92
CA LEU A 132 -14.69 -6.51 -1.39
C LEU A 132 -15.08 -7.82 -0.68
N PHE A 133 -15.26 -7.80 0.64
CA PHE A 133 -15.58 -9.02 1.38
C PHE A 133 -17.05 -9.46 1.19
N HIS A 134 -17.96 -8.53 0.89
CA HIS A 134 -19.32 -8.87 0.51
C HIS A 134 -19.36 -9.73 -0.77
N LYS A 135 -18.43 -9.49 -1.70
CA LYS A 135 -18.29 -10.28 -2.95
C LYS A 135 -17.86 -11.72 -2.72
N VAL A 136 -17.27 -12.03 -1.56
CA VAL A 136 -16.88 -13.39 -1.17
C VAL A 136 -17.81 -14.00 -0.12
N GLY A 137 -18.95 -13.36 0.14
CA GLY A 137 -20.04 -13.91 0.92
C GLY A 137 -20.13 -13.42 2.37
N LEU A 138 -19.33 -12.44 2.79
CA LEU A 138 -19.50 -11.84 4.12
C LEU A 138 -20.68 -10.87 4.12
N GLY A 139 -21.41 -10.86 5.24
CA GLY A 139 -22.37 -9.80 5.54
C GLY A 139 -21.68 -8.45 5.71
N THR A 140 -22.44 -7.36 5.52
CA THR A 140 -21.95 -5.99 5.76
C THR A 140 -21.39 -5.83 7.18
N THR A 141 -22.12 -6.35 8.17
CA THR A 141 -21.71 -6.30 9.58
C THR A 141 -20.41 -7.07 9.82
N GLU A 142 -20.28 -8.26 9.22
CA GLU A 142 -19.09 -9.11 9.37
C GLU A 142 -17.83 -8.45 8.79
N ALA A 143 -17.94 -7.93 7.57
CA ALA A 143 -16.84 -7.22 6.91
C ALA A 143 -16.45 -5.93 7.65
N LEU A 144 -17.44 -5.22 8.21
CA LEU A 144 -17.21 -4.04 9.04
C LEU A 144 -16.49 -4.41 10.34
N SER A 145 -16.95 -5.44 11.05
CA SER A 145 -16.28 -5.95 12.27
C SER A 145 -14.84 -6.33 12.01
N LEU A 146 -14.57 -6.98 10.88
CA LEU A 146 -13.23 -7.37 10.45
C LEU A 146 -12.31 -6.15 10.25
N SER A 147 -12.78 -5.13 9.53
CA SER A 147 -12.03 -3.88 9.33
C SER A 147 -11.78 -3.12 10.63
N LEU A 148 -12.78 -3.04 11.51
CA LEU A 148 -12.69 -2.33 12.79
C LEU A 148 -11.72 -3.02 13.75
N LEU A 149 -11.74 -4.35 13.84
CA LEU A 149 -10.78 -5.07 14.68
C LEU A 149 -9.34 -4.88 14.18
N TRP A 150 -9.14 -4.93 12.87
CA TRP A 150 -7.82 -4.67 12.29
C TRP A 150 -7.33 -3.25 12.61
N PHE A 151 -8.23 -2.27 12.57
CA PHE A 151 -7.91 -0.91 12.99
C PHE A 151 -7.54 -0.83 14.47
N SER A 152 -8.34 -1.42 15.35
CA SER A 152 -8.09 -1.41 16.79
C SER A 152 -6.72 -2.00 17.12
N ILE A 153 -6.36 -3.14 16.50
CA ILE A 153 -5.03 -3.74 16.65
C ILE A 153 -3.94 -2.79 16.16
N SER A 154 -4.16 -2.12 15.03
CA SER A 154 -3.21 -1.14 14.49
C SER A 154 -3.03 0.07 15.41
N VAL A 155 -4.11 0.56 16.02
CA VAL A 155 -4.07 1.65 17.01
C VAL A 155 -3.31 1.22 18.24
N ILE A 156 -3.59 0.03 18.79
CA ILE A 156 -2.88 -0.52 19.94
C ILE A 156 -1.38 -0.62 19.64
N ALA A 157 -1.00 -1.23 18.52
CA ALA A 157 0.40 -1.32 18.08
C ALA A 157 1.05 0.07 17.93
N SER A 158 0.31 1.04 17.39
CA SER A 158 0.79 2.42 17.24
C SER A 158 1.01 3.11 18.57
N ILE A 159 0.13 2.88 19.56
CA ILE A 159 0.30 3.39 20.93
C ILE A 159 1.55 2.79 21.56
N PHE A 160 1.77 1.47 21.44
CA PHE A 160 3.00 0.83 21.93
C PHE A 160 4.25 1.45 21.29
N GLY A 161 4.25 1.66 19.96
CA GLY A 161 5.34 2.34 19.26
C GLY A 161 5.53 3.78 19.74
N GLY A 162 4.45 4.52 19.98
CA GLY A 162 4.46 5.87 20.51
C GLY A 162 5.00 5.95 21.94
N VAL A 163 4.66 5.00 22.81
CA VAL A 163 5.20 4.88 24.16
C VAL A 163 6.71 4.63 24.10
N ILE A 164 7.16 3.66 23.30
CA ILE A 164 8.60 3.40 23.09
C ILE A 164 9.30 4.66 22.58
N PHE A 165 8.68 5.41 21.67
CA PHE A 165 9.22 6.66 21.14
C PHE A 165 9.38 7.73 22.24
N LEU A 166 8.42 7.88 23.14
CA LEU A 166 8.51 8.84 24.26
C LEU A 166 9.65 8.52 25.24
N PHE A 167 9.92 7.22 25.46
CA PHE A 167 11.00 6.77 26.35
C PHE A 167 12.35 6.59 25.64
N SER A 168 12.36 6.62 24.31
CA SER A 168 13.59 6.57 23.52
C SER A 168 14.32 7.91 23.63
N LYS A 169 15.40 7.94 24.42
CA LYS A 169 16.38 9.03 24.40
C LYS A 169 17.17 8.97 23.08
N ASN A 170 16.58 9.39 21.98
CA ASN A 170 17.35 9.86 20.83
C ASN A 170 16.61 10.98 20.08
N PRO A 171 17.31 12.11 19.84
CA PRO A 171 16.71 13.35 19.40
C PRO A 171 16.27 13.26 17.94
N MET A 172 15.37 14.17 17.58
CA MET A 172 14.99 14.53 16.22
C MET A 172 16.07 14.18 15.19
N VAL A 173 15.70 13.39 14.17
CA VAL A 173 16.47 13.29 12.93
C VAL A 173 16.42 14.68 12.29
N THR A 174 17.33 15.56 12.71
CA THR A 174 17.51 16.88 12.11
C THR A 174 18.02 16.63 10.70
N VAL A 175 17.09 16.63 9.73
CA VAL A 175 17.43 16.64 8.31
C VAL A 175 18.22 17.93 8.07
N ARG A 176 19.55 17.82 8.12
CA ARG A 176 20.47 18.94 7.90
C ARG A 176 20.24 19.44 6.47
N LYS A 177 19.46 20.52 6.33
CA LYS A 177 19.48 21.36 5.13
C LYS A 177 20.94 21.77 4.93
N LYS A 178 21.60 21.19 3.93
CA LYS A 178 22.75 21.86 3.30
C LYS A 178 22.16 23.07 2.56
N ALA A 179 22.09 24.20 3.25
CA ALA A 179 22.07 25.49 2.58
C ALA A 179 23.45 25.64 1.91
N VAL A 180 23.42 25.82 0.59
CA VAL A 180 24.49 26.42 -0.20
C VAL A 180 24.40 27.91 0.01
#